data_AF-A0AAE4JS26-F1
#
_entry.id   AF-A0AAE4JS26-F1
#
_cell.length_a   1.000
_cell.length_b   1.000
_cell.length_c   1.000
_cell.angle_alpha   90.00
_cell.angle_beta   90.00
_cell.angle_gamma   90.00
#
_symmetry.space_group_name_H-M   'P 1'
#
loop_
_entity.id
_entity.type
_entity.pdbx_description
1 polymer ?
#
loop_
_entity_poly.entity_id
_entity_poly.type
_entity_poly.pdbx_seq_one_letter_code
_entity_poly.pdbx_strand_id
1 'polypeptide(L)'
;MKKILPVLIAVLFLAGCKVDVETTVNTDDLVSHEHKLVAGNINVEVPACNDFEDSRKESKSLIRIKEQMPAVFSGAEYKECYKEKFNSYASFIVPVGVGFIADDMKAVNAGIYILSNDELYAGVMITPETIKRLQSAKKSAPGDLKLQMTLVLEKGKLPIPNIAAMSVFMTGMEAKNKPLIASRVGIVGKEVRFKLSDVSNALLESGNIAPVLYKAEMLEKLVANLKKD
;
A
#
# COMPACT_ATOMS: atom_id res chain seq x y z
N MET A 1 -4.67 41.63 -40.82
CA MET A 1 -4.82 41.35 -39.37
C MET A 1 -5.25 39.90 -39.19
N LYS A 2 -4.31 38.97 -39.01
CA LYS A 2 -4.61 37.56 -38.68
C LYS A 2 -4.35 37.38 -37.19
N LYS A 3 -5.43 37.23 -36.40
CA LYS A 3 -5.36 36.98 -34.96
C LYS A 3 -4.93 35.53 -34.78
N ILE A 4 -3.70 35.31 -34.33
CA ILE A 4 -3.22 33.98 -33.94
C ILE A 4 -3.69 33.74 -32.51
N LEU A 5 -4.46 32.69 -32.34
CA LEU A 5 -5.06 32.19 -31.11
C LEU A 5 -3.97 31.78 -30.09
N PRO A 6 -4.00 32.23 -28.82
CA PRO A 6 -3.23 31.56 -27.79
C PRO A 6 -4.04 30.33 -27.34
N VAL A 7 -3.63 29.15 -27.80
CA VAL A 7 -4.09 27.88 -27.21
C VAL A 7 -3.52 27.81 -25.80
N LEU A 8 -4.38 28.09 -24.82
CA LEU A 8 -4.09 27.99 -23.40
C LEU A 8 -3.74 26.53 -23.08
N ILE A 9 -2.46 26.26 -22.80
CA ILE A 9 -1.97 24.98 -22.28
C ILE A 9 -2.52 24.84 -20.85
N ALA A 10 -3.76 24.35 -20.73
CA ALA A 10 -4.40 23.97 -19.48
C ALA A 10 -4.28 22.45 -19.26
N VAL A 11 -3.06 21.91 -19.39
CA VAL A 11 -2.79 20.47 -19.21
C VAL A 11 -1.78 20.24 -18.10
N LEU A 12 -1.91 20.89 -16.94
CA LEU A 12 -0.99 20.66 -15.81
C LEU A 12 -1.68 20.78 -14.45
N PHE A 13 -2.77 20.05 -14.20
CA PHE A 13 -3.27 19.88 -12.82
C PHE A 13 -3.84 18.47 -12.51
N LEU A 14 -3.64 17.48 -13.39
CA LEU A 14 -4.07 16.10 -13.14
C LEU A 14 -3.05 15.25 -12.37
N ALA A 15 -1.92 15.82 -11.93
CA ALA A 15 -0.90 15.09 -11.19
C ALA A 15 -1.30 14.96 -9.71
N GLY A 16 -2.22 14.05 -9.41
CA GLY A 16 -2.22 13.45 -8.08
C GLY A 16 -0.90 12.67 -7.93
N CYS A 17 -0.12 12.95 -6.88
CA CYS A 17 1.09 12.19 -6.63
C CYS A 17 0.68 10.77 -6.25
N LYS A 18 0.90 9.82 -7.16
CA LYS A 18 0.66 8.41 -6.91
C LYS A 18 1.67 7.91 -5.88
N VAL A 19 1.17 7.29 -4.81
CA VAL A 19 2.01 6.65 -3.79
C VAL A 19 1.71 5.16 -3.84
N ASP A 20 2.56 4.40 -4.50
CA ASP A 20 2.46 2.94 -4.53
C ASP A 20 3.25 2.36 -3.35
N VAL A 21 2.57 1.61 -2.49
CA VAL A 21 3.18 0.87 -1.38
C VAL A 21 3.13 -0.62 -1.72
N GLU A 22 4.26 -1.29 -1.78
CA GLU A 22 4.34 -2.74 -1.97
C GLU A 22 5.08 -3.38 -0.79
N THR A 23 4.52 -4.41 -0.18
CA THR A 23 5.20 -5.18 0.87
C THR A 23 5.10 -6.66 0.58
N THR A 24 6.23 -7.36 0.70
CA THR A 24 6.30 -8.81 0.60
C THR A 24 6.33 -9.43 1.98
N VAL A 25 5.44 -10.38 2.23
CA VAL A 25 5.25 -11.03 3.53
C VAL A 25 5.25 -12.54 3.33
N ASN A 26 5.99 -13.26 4.16
CA ASN A 26 5.88 -14.72 4.22
C ASN A 26 4.68 -15.09 5.11
N THR A 27 3.86 -16.03 4.64
CA THR A 27 2.63 -16.40 5.34
C THR A 27 2.84 -16.96 6.74
N ASP A 28 4.00 -17.53 7.05
CA ASP A 28 4.31 -18.06 8.39
C ASP A 28 4.41 -16.93 9.42
N ASP A 29 4.78 -15.74 8.99
CA ASP A 29 4.90 -14.58 9.88
C ASP A 29 3.54 -14.04 10.29
N LEU A 30 2.53 -14.19 9.44
CA LEU A 30 1.18 -13.70 9.72
C LEU A 30 0.57 -14.41 10.93
N VAL A 31 0.99 -15.64 11.23
CA VAL A 31 0.48 -16.43 12.36
C VAL A 31 1.38 -16.36 13.59
N SER A 32 2.45 -15.55 13.56
CA SER A 32 3.36 -15.35 14.70
C SER A 32 2.84 -14.29 15.66
N HIS A 33 2.83 -14.59 16.97
CA HIS A 33 2.54 -13.60 18.02
C HIS A 33 3.75 -12.66 18.27
N GLU A 34 4.94 -13.07 17.85
CA GLU A 34 6.12 -12.22 17.83
C GLU A 34 6.14 -11.46 16.50
N HIS A 35 5.72 -10.19 16.53
CA HIS A 35 5.71 -9.39 15.31
C HIS A 35 7.13 -9.17 14.85
N LYS A 36 7.31 -9.14 13.54
CA LYS A 36 8.61 -8.86 12.92
C LYS A 36 8.54 -7.65 12.01
N LEU A 37 9.71 -7.05 11.80
CA LEU A 37 9.87 -6.00 10.80
C LEU A 37 10.27 -6.63 9.46
N VAL A 38 9.56 -6.25 8.41
CA VAL A 38 9.95 -6.48 7.02
C VAL A 38 10.12 -5.15 6.30
N ALA A 39 10.80 -5.17 5.16
CA ALA A 39 10.93 -4.01 4.30
C ALA A 39 9.69 -3.87 3.39
N GLY A 40 9.03 -2.72 3.44
CA GLY A 40 8.06 -2.28 2.44
C GLY A 40 8.73 -1.28 1.48
N ASN A 41 8.36 -1.34 0.21
CA ASN A 41 8.75 -0.36 -0.81
C ASN A 41 7.65 0.69 -0.94
N ILE A 42 8.02 1.97 -0.93
CA ILE A 42 7.14 3.08 -1.29
C ILE A 42 7.72 3.77 -2.51
N ASN A 43 6.96 3.83 -3.59
CA ASN A 43 7.27 4.62 -4.77
C ASN A 43 6.34 5.82 -4.83
N VAL A 44 6.91 7.02 -4.74
CA VAL A 44 6.18 8.27 -4.87
C VAL A 44 6.45 8.87 -6.22
N GLU A 45 5.40 9.10 -7.01
CA GLU A 45 5.51 9.82 -8.27
C GLU A 45 5.97 11.26 -8.00
N VAL A 46 7.03 11.68 -8.70
CA VAL A 46 7.55 13.04 -8.68
C VAL A 46 7.60 13.59 -10.11
N PRO A 47 7.47 14.92 -10.29
CA PRO A 47 7.55 15.52 -11.62
C PRO A 47 8.86 15.20 -12.38
N ALA A 48 9.99 15.16 -11.67
CA ALA A 48 11.30 14.84 -12.21
C ALA A 48 12.25 14.42 -11.09
N CYS A 49 13.26 13.59 -11.41
CA CYS A 49 14.36 13.29 -10.49
C CYS A 49 15.39 14.43 -10.43
N ASN A 50 15.64 15.09 -11.55
CA ASN A 50 16.68 16.10 -11.69
C ASN A 50 16.08 17.50 -11.89
N ASP A 51 16.85 18.53 -11.52
CA ASP A 51 16.48 19.91 -11.77
C ASP A 51 16.42 20.21 -13.28
N PHE A 52 15.49 21.08 -13.67
CA PHE A 52 15.25 21.43 -15.06
C PHE A 52 16.39 22.28 -15.65
N GLU A 53 16.95 23.19 -14.85
CA GLU A 53 18.01 24.11 -15.28
C GLU A 53 19.40 23.45 -15.19
N ASP A 54 19.62 22.57 -14.21
CA ASP A 54 20.87 21.83 -14.04
C ASP A 54 20.61 20.35 -13.70
N SER A 55 20.63 19.49 -14.72
CA SER A 55 20.32 18.06 -14.57
C SER A 55 21.27 17.30 -13.63
N ARG A 56 22.41 17.87 -13.24
CA ARG A 56 23.32 17.29 -12.25
C ARG A 56 22.81 17.47 -10.82
N LYS A 57 21.81 18.33 -10.60
CA LYS A 57 21.19 18.59 -9.29
C LYS A 57 19.87 17.84 -9.17
N GLU A 58 19.50 17.53 -7.93
CA GLU A 58 18.19 16.96 -7.61
C GLU A 58 17.08 18.01 -7.85
N SER A 59 15.92 17.55 -8.30
CA SER A 59 14.76 18.44 -8.45
C SER A 59 14.26 18.91 -7.08
N LYS A 60 13.62 20.09 -7.03
CA LYS A 60 12.99 20.61 -5.80
C LYS A 60 11.92 19.66 -5.24
N SER A 61 11.20 18.95 -6.11
CA SER A 61 10.20 17.96 -5.70
C SER A 61 10.83 16.71 -5.10
N LEU A 62 11.97 16.25 -5.63
CA LEU A 62 12.72 15.12 -5.07
C LEU A 62 13.27 15.48 -3.68
N ILE A 63 13.87 16.65 -3.52
CA ILE A 63 14.39 17.13 -2.21
C ILE A 63 13.24 17.16 -1.18
N ARG A 64 12.11 17.75 -1.56
CA ARG A 64 10.93 17.84 -0.71
C ARG A 64 10.41 16.47 -0.28
N ILE A 65 10.29 15.51 -1.20
CA ILE A 65 9.75 14.19 -0.85
C ILE A 65 10.72 13.39 0.03
N LYS A 66 12.04 13.57 -0.16
CA LYS A 66 13.07 12.99 0.71
C LYS A 66 12.97 13.49 2.14
N GLU A 67 12.54 14.73 2.36
CA GLU A 67 12.28 15.30 3.69
C GLU A 67 10.93 14.85 4.26
N GLN A 68 9.88 14.83 3.43
CA GLN A 68 8.52 14.49 3.88
C GLN A 68 8.35 13.00 4.24
N MET A 69 9.03 12.09 3.53
CA MET A 69 8.79 10.66 3.73
C MET A 69 9.19 10.11 5.09
N PRO A 70 10.39 10.40 5.61
CA PRO A 70 10.77 10.05 6.98
C PRO A 70 9.90 10.71 8.05
N ALA A 71 9.33 11.88 7.76
CA ALA A 71 8.41 12.57 8.67
C ALA A 71 7.03 11.88 8.75
N VAL A 72 6.58 11.23 7.67
CA VAL A 72 5.34 10.44 7.66
C VAL A 72 5.57 9.04 8.21
N PHE A 73 6.51 8.31 7.61
CA PHE A 73 6.85 6.94 7.95
C PHE A 73 8.20 6.92 8.68
N SER A 74 8.17 6.77 10.00
CA SER A 74 9.39 6.66 10.80
C SER A 74 10.28 5.54 10.26
N GLY A 75 11.56 5.84 10.04
CA GLY A 75 12.51 4.86 9.48
C GLY A 75 12.44 4.71 7.95
N ALA A 76 11.74 5.60 7.24
CA ALA A 76 11.81 5.63 5.78
C ALA A 76 13.23 6.00 5.31
N GLU A 77 13.76 5.21 4.39
CA GLU A 77 15.06 5.41 3.76
C GLU A 77 14.89 5.63 2.26
N TYR A 78 15.37 6.76 1.76
CA TYR A 78 15.48 6.98 0.33
C TYR A 78 16.45 5.99 -0.31
N LYS A 79 16.04 5.35 -1.42
CA LYS A 79 16.89 4.44 -2.18
C LYS A 79 17.38 5.08 -3.46
N GLU A 80 16.47 5.52 -4.31
CA GLU A 80 16.81 6.08 -5.61
C GLU A 80 15.66 6.90 -6.18
N CYS A 81 15.92 7.64 -7.25
CA CYS A 81 14.90 8.21 -8.10
C CYS A 81 15.12 7.70 -9.52
N TYR A 82 14.11 7.09 -10.09
CA TYR A 82 14.18 6.47 -11.40
C TYR A 82 13.03 6.93 -12.29
N LYS A 83 13.19 6.71 -13.60
CA LYS A 83 12.15 7.00 -14.59
C LYS A 83 11.59 5.69 -15.14
N GLU A 84 10.28 5.56 -15.11
CA GLU A 84 9.57 4.48 -15.78
C GLU A 84 8.57 5.09 -16.77
N LYS A 85 8.78 4.84 -18.07
CA LYS A 85 8.05 5.48 -19.16
C LYS A 85 8.13 7.01 -19.08
N PHE A 86 7.01 7.69 -18.86
CA PHE A 86 6.95 9.16 -18.78
C PHE A 86 6.98 9.69 -17.34
N ASN A 87 6.93 8.81 -16.35
CA ASN A 87 6.82 9.20 -14.93
C ASN A 87 8.16 9.01 -14.23
N SER A 88 8.45 9.89 -13.27
CA SER A 88 9.59 9.73 -12.38
C SER A 88 9.09 9.29 -11.01
N TYR A 89 9.83 8.40 -10.34
CA TYR A 89 9.47 7.87 -9.05
C TYR A 89 10.63 8.01 -8.08
N ALA A 90 10.36 8.55 -6.90
CA ALA A 90 11.26 8.48 -5.77
C ALA A 90 10.94 7.21 -4.96
N SER A 91 11.91 6.32 -4.83
CA SER A 91 11.77 5.04 -4.15
C SER A 91 12.31 5.10 -2.73
N PHE A 92 11.55 4.54 -1.80
CA PHE A 92 11.88 4.48 -0.38
C PHE A 92 11.66 3.06 0.15
N ILE A 93 12.47 2.67 1.13
CA ILE A 93 12.19 1.52 1.98
C ILE A 93 11.61 2.02 3.30
N VAL A 94 10.57 1.36 3.79
CA VAL A 94 9.96 1.64 5.10
C VAL A 94 9.84 0.36 5.92
N PRO A 95 9.94 0.45 7.26
CA PRO A 95 9.64 -0.67 8.14
C PRO A 95 8.13 -0.97 8.12
N VAL A 96 7.79 -2.24 7.93
CA VAL A 96 6.42 -2.76 8.01
C VAL A 96 6.37 -3.86 9.07
N GLY A 97 5.46 -3.71 10.03
CA GLY A 97 5.22 -4.72 11.06
C GLY A 97 4.37 -5.86 10.51
N VAL A 98 4.72 -7.09 10.83
CA VAL A 98 3.98 -8.29 10.41
C VAL A 98 3.74 -9.21 11.59
N GLY A 99 2.50 -9.64 11.79
CA GLY A 99 2.19 -10.64 12.81
C GLY A 99 0.71 -10.86 13.08
N PHE A 100 0.45 -11.77 14.02
CA PHE A 100 -0.87 -12.07 14.55
C PHE A 100 -1.22 -11.08 15.67
N ILE A 101 -2.42 -10.51 15.64
CA ILE A 101 -2.93 -9.64 16.70
C ILE A 101 -3.60 -10.49 17.78
N ALA A 102 -2.99 -10.49 18.95
CA ALA A 102 -3.46 -11.10 20.19
C ALA A 102 -3.09 -10.21 21.38
N ASP A 103 -3.68 -10.47 22.54
CA ASP A 103 -3.41 -9.70 23.77
C ASP A 103 -1.93 -9.77 24.21
N ASP A 104 -1.23 -10.86 23.88
CA ASP A 104 0.17 -11.12 24.19
C ASP A 104 1.15 -10.70 23.06
N MET A 105 0.67 -10.00 22.04
CA MET A 105 1.50 -9.63 20.89
C MET A 105 2.66 -8.71 21.30
N LYS A 106 3.85 -9.00 20.75
CA LYS A 106 5.01 -8.11 20.87
C LYS A 106 5.09 -7.22 19.65
N ALA A 107 4.44 -6.06 19.70
CA ALA A 107 4.45 -5.10 18.59
C ALA A 107 5.86 -4.55 18.31
N VAL A 108 6.10 -4.20 17.06
CA VAL A 108 7.36 -3.61 16.56
C VAL A 108 7.17 -2.14 16.21
N ASN A 109 8.22 -1.34 16.14
CA ASN A 109 8.07 0.07 15.77
C ASN A 109 7.90 0.22 14.24
N ALA A 110 6.65 0.25 13.76
CA ALA A 110 6.32 0.45 12.35
C ALA A 110 5.09 1.36 12.17
N GLY A 111 5.04 2.09 11.06
CA GLY A 111 3.89 2.92 10.69
C GLY A 111 2.79 2.16 9.95
N ILE A 112 3.17 1.09 9.25
CA ILE A 112 2.31 0.20 8.46
C ILE A 112 2.41 -1.20 9.05
N TYR A 113 1.27 -1.90 9.12
CA TYR A 113 1.18 -3.27 9.57
C TYR A 113 0.45 -4.15 8.57
N ILE A 114 0.98 -5.35 8.34
CA ILE A 114 0.26 -6.46 7.74
C ILE A 114 -0.06 -7.45 8.86
N LEU A 115 -1.33 -7.59 9.17
CA LEU A 115 -1.78 -8.29 10.36
C LEU A 115 -2.69 -9.46 10.01
N SER A 116 -2.73 -10.44 10.89
CA SER A 116 -3.81 -11.43 10.93
C SER A 116 -4.43 -11.46 12.32
N ASN A 117 -5.62 -12.05 12.44
CA ASN A 117 -6.29 -12.29 13.71
C ASN A 117 -7.21 -13.51 13.57
N ASP A 118 -8.16 -13.71 14.48
CA ASP A 118 -9.08 -14.85 14.41
C ASP A 118 -9.97 -14.87 13.16
N GLU A 119 -10.26 -13.71 12.57
CA GLU A 119 -11.17 -13.54 11.43
C GLU A 119 -10.44 -13.30 10.11
N LEU A 120 -9.39 -12.50 10.15
CA LEU A 120 -8.57 -12.09 9.03
C LEU A 120 -7.35 -12.97 8.94
N TYR A 121 -7.12 -13.55 7.77
CA TYR A 121 -5.85 -14.18 7.47
C TYR A 121 -4.78 -13.15 7.08
N ALA A 122 -5.19 -12.08 6.39
CA ALA A 122 -4.34 -10.93 6.12
C ALA A 122 -5.19 -9.66 6.02
N GLY A 123 -4.78 -8.63 6.73
CA GLY A 123 -5.29 -7.28 6.64
C GLY A 123 -4.13 -6.29 6.64
N VAL A 124 -4.39 -5.09 6.15
CA VAL A 124 -3.44 -3.98 6.23
C VAL A 124 -3.97 -2.95 7.20
N MET A 125 -3.09 -2.34 7.99
CA MET A 125 -3.39 -1.20 8.83
C MET A 125 -2.28 -0.16 8.69
N ILE A 126 -2.66 1.11 8.79
CA ILE A 126 -1.73 2.20 9.03
C ILE A 126 -2.04 2.74 10.42
N THR A 127 -1.01 2.92 11.25
CA THR A 127 -1.20 3.39 12.62
C THR A 127 -1.87 4.77 12.64
N PRO A 128 -2.72 5.08 13.64
CA PRO A 128 -3.38 6.39 13.73
C PRO A 128 -2.41 7.57 13.70
N GLU A 129 -1.22 7.41 14.28
CA GLU A 129 -0.16 8.42 14.24
C GLU A 129 0.37 8.64 12.82
N THR A 130 0.65 7.56 12.09
CA THR A 130 1.11 7.63 10.69
C THR A 130 0.02 8.23 9.79
N ILE A 131 -1.25 7.89 10.01
CA ILE A 131 -2.38 8.52 9.30
C ILE A 131 -2.44 10.03 9.56
N LYS A 132 -2.28 10.47 10.81
CA LYS A 132 -2.25 11.91 11.13
C LYS A 132 -1.11 12.62 10.40
N ARG A 133 0.09 12.04 10.38
CA ARG A 133 1.25 12.59 9.68
C ARG A 133 1.02 12.61 8.16
N LEU A 134 0.45 11.55 7.59
CA LEU A 134 0.08 11.47 6.18
C LEU A 134 -0.94 12.55 5.80
N GLN A 135 -1.99 12.74 6.61
CA GLN A 135 -2.99 13.79 6.39
C GLN A 135 -2.37 15.20 6.47
N SER A 136 -1.46 15.44 7.42
CA SER A 136 -0.71 16.70 7.49
C SER A 136 0.17 16.92 6.27
N ALA A 137 0.85 15.87 5.79
CA ALA A 137 1.64 15.93 4.56
C ALA A 137 0.77 16.23 3.33
N LYS A 138 -0.40 15.58 3.20
CA LYS A 138 -1.41 15.85 2.14
C LYS A 138 -1.80 17.32 2.09
N LYS A 139 -2.10 17.94 3.23
CA LYS A 139 -2.47 19.37 3.30
C LYS A 139 -1.37 20.32 2.83
N SER A 140 -0.11 19.92 2.99
CA SER A 140 1.04 20.74 2.59
C SER A 140 1.40 20.59 1.12
N ALA A 141 1.05 19.48 0.47
CA ALA A 141 1.49 19.12 -0.88
C ALA A 141 0.59 19.72 -1.98
N PRO A 142 1.16 20.20 -3.09
CA PRO A 142 0.38 20.54 -4.28
C PRO A 142 -0.08 19.24 -4.96
N GLY A 143 -1.32 18.83 -4.69
CA GLY A 143 -1.98 17.69 -5.31
C GLY A 143 -2.43 16.61 -4.31
N ASP A 144 -3.39 15.79 -4.73
CA ASP A 144 -3.90 14.69 -3.91
C ASP A 144 -2.88 13.53 -3.90
N LEU A 145 -2.31 13.22 -2.72
CA LEU A 145 -1.59 11.97 -2.54
C LEU A 145 -2.60 10.82 -2.54
N LYS A 146 -2.51 9.94 -3.54
CA LYS A 146 -3.36 8.75 -3.66
C LYS A 146 -2.57 7.53 -3.25
N LEU A 147 -2.89 6.98 -2.08
CA LEU A 147 -2.27 5.76 -1.58
C LEU A 147 -2.81 4.56 -2.36
N GLN A 148 -1.90 3.73 -2.84
CA GLN A 148 -2.22 2.49 -3.51
C GLN A 148 -1.37 1.36 -2.93
N MET A 149 -2.01 0.53 -2.12
CA MET A 149 -1.35 -0.58 -1.42
C MET A 149 -1.39 -1.88 -2.22
N THR A 150 -0.27 -2.59 -2.24
CA THR A 150 -0.13 -3.94 -2.79
C THR A 150 0.53 -4.84 -1.74
N LEU A 151 -0.15 -5.91 -1.38
CA LEU A 151 0.38 -6.96 -0.52
C LEU A 151 0.81 -8.15 -1.38
N VAL A 152 2.08 -8.52 -1.28
CA VAL A 152 2.62 -9.74 -1.87
C VAL A 152 2.76 -10.78 -0.77
N LEU A 153 2.12 -11.94 -0.95
CA LEU A 153 2.22 -13.06 -0.02
C LEU A 153 3.06 -14.16 -0.63
N GLU A 154 4.20 -14.44 0.00
CA GLU A 154 5.05 -15.60 -0.28
C GLU A 154 4.62 -16.79 0.56
N LYS A 155 4.50 -17.95 -0.09
CA LYS A 155 4.09 -19.17 0.61
C LYS A 155 5.19 -19.64 1.57
N GLY A 156 4.87 -19.65 2.86
CA GLY A 156 5.67 -20.25 3.91
C GLY A 156 5.50 -21.77 4.03
N LYS A 157 5.95 -22.33 5.15
CA LYS A 157 5.91 -23.77 5.45
C LYS A 157 4.66 -24.19 6.21
N LEU A 158 4.03 -23.27 6.94
CA LEU A 158 2.84 -23.54 7.74
C LEU A 158 1.60 -23.70 6.85
N PRO A 159 0.61 -24.50 7.29
CA PRO A 159 -0.62 -24.67 6.53
C PRO A 159 -1.39 -23.36 6.45
N ILE A 160 -1.87 -23.05 5.25
CA ILE A 160 -2.72 -21.90 4.99
C ILE A 160 -4.18 -22.39 5.13
N PRO A 161 -5.02 -21.76 5.98
CA PRO A 161 -6.42 -22.13 6.11
C PRO A 161 -7.19 -21.85 4.83
N ASN A 162 -8.46 -22.27 4.78
CA ASN A 162 -9.33 -21.84 3.69
C ASN A 162 -9.55 -20.33 3.79
N ILE A 163 -9.20 -19.62 2.72
CA ILE A 163 -9.22 -18.16 2.69
C ILE A 163 -10.00 -17.63 1.47
N ALA A 164 -10.53 -16.42 1.64
CA ALA A 164 -11.22 -15.70 0.59
C ALA A 164 -10.71 -14.27 0.50
N ALA A 165 -10.44 -13.85 -0.73
CA ALA A 165 -10.08 -12.48 -1.04
C ALA A 165 -11.34 -11.60 -1.10
N MET A 166 -11.25 -10.42 -0.51
CA MET A 166 -12.35 -9.46 -0.45
C MET A 166 -11.93 -8.09 -0.99
N SER A 167 -12.64 -7.58 -1.99
CA SER A 167 -12.46 -6.23 -2.55
C SER A 167 -11.01 -5.88 -2.92
N VAL A 168 -10.33 -6.79 -3.64
CA VAL A 168 -8.94 -6.63 -4.08
C VAL A 168 -8.81 -6.97 -5.57
N PHE A 169 -7.72 -6.53 -6.18
CA PHE A 169 -7.28 -6.99 -7.50
C PHE A 169 -6.15 -7.99 -7.30
N MET A 170 -6.29 -9.19 -7.87
CA MET A 170 -5.20 -10.14 -7.93
C MET A 170 -4.32 -9.79 -9.14
N THR A 171 -3.04 -9.55 -8.88
CA THR A 171 -2.06 -9.15 -9.88
C THR A 171 -0.94 -10.20 -9.94
N GLY A 172 -0.51 -10.60 -11.14
CA GLY A 172 0.51 -11.65 -11.31
C GLY A 172 0.74 -12.00 -12.77
N MET A 173 1.72 -12.87 -13.05
CA MET A 173 2.14 -13.21 -14.42
C MET A 173 0.99 -13.70 -15.31
N GLU A 174 0.01 -14.41 -14.75
CA GLU A 174 -1.16 -14.92 -15.48
C GLU A 174 -2.43 -14.06 -15.28
N ALA A 175 -2.51 -13.28 -14.20
CA ALA A 175 -3.67 -12.45 -13.85
C ALA A 175 -3.36 -10.96 -14.05
N LYS A 176 -3.82 -10.39 -15.18
CA LYS A 176 -3.77 -8.95 -15.44
C LYS A 176 -4.86 -8.22 -14.66
N ASN A 177 -4.58 -7.83 -13.41
CA ASN A 177 -5.48 -7.05 -12.55
C ASN A 177 -6.91 -7.63 -12.46
N LYS A 178 -7.03 -8.92 -12.11
CA LYS A 178 -8.34 -9.55 -12.00
C LYS A 178 -9.05 -9.05 -10.73
N PRO A 179 -10.21 -8.39 -10.82
CA PRO A 179 -10.96 -7.98 -9.64
C PRO A 179 -11.54 -9.21 -8.92
N LEU A 180 -11.41 -9.23 -7.60
CA LEU A 180 -11.98 -10.23 -6.69
C LEU A 180 -12.84 -9.50 -5.66
N ILE A 181 -14.15 -9.72 -5.69
CA ILE A 181 -15.10 -9.11 -4.74
C ILE A 181 -15.22 -9.97 -3.49
N ALA A 182 -15.57 -11.24 -3.68
CA ALA A 182 -15.62 -12.28 -2.67
C ALA A 182 -15.28 -13.59 -3.38
N SER A 183 -14.04 -14.07 -3.25
CA SER A 183 -13.60 -15.23 -4.01
C SER A 183 -12.65 -16.07 -3.22
N ARG A 184 -12.88 -17.39 -3.22
CA ARG A 184 -11.90 -18.34 -2.69
C ARG A 184 -10.61 -18.19 -3.47
N VAL A 185 -9.51 -18.08 -2.74
CA VAL A 185 -8.17 -18.01 -3.32
C VAL A 185 -7.28 -19.04 -2.66
N GLY A 186 -6.31 -19.53 -3.41
CA GLY A 186 -5.18 -20.27 -2.87
C GLY A 186 -3.92 -19.48 -3.12
N ILE A 187 -2.98 -19.51 -2.17
CA ILE A 187 -1.62 -19.04 -2.41
C ILE A 187 -0.87 -20.21 -3.06
N VAL A 188 -1.08 -20.34 -4.37
CA VAL A 188 -0.52 -21.42 -5.21
C VAL A 188 0.68 -20.85 -5.97
N GLY A 189 1.82 -21.54 -5.92
CA GLY A 189 3.09 -21.04 -6.48
C GLY A 189 3.99 -20.39 -5.43
N LYS A 190 4.95 -19.57 -5.90
CA LYS A 190 5.93 -18.90 -5.03
C LYS A 190 5.31 -17.71 -4.28
N GLU A 191 4.57 -16.87 -4.99
CA GLU A 191 3.96 -15.65 -4.46
C GLU A 191 2.61 -15.36 -5.13
N VAL A 192 1.73 -14.65 -4.41
CA VAL A 192 0.50 -14.05 -4.97
C VAL A 192 0.45 -12.58 -4.56
N ARG A 193 0.06 -11.70 -5.49
CA ARG A 193 -0.04 -10.26 -5.23
C ARG A 193 -1.50 -9.81 -5.19
N PHE A 194 -1.82 -9.04 -4.17
CA PHE A 194 -3.13 -8.45 -3.94
C PHE A 194 -2.99 -6.93 -3.87
N LYS A 195 -3.47 -6.27 -4.91
CA LYS A 195 -3.60 -4.83 -4.95
C LYS A 195 -4.94 -4.41 -4.34
N LEU A 196 -4.91 -3.55 -3.33
CA LEU A 196 -6.13 -3.09 -2.67
C LEU A 196 -7.01 -2.27 -3.62
N SER A 197 -8.33 -2.44 -3.54
CA SER A 197 -9.29 -1.59 -4.25
C SER A 197 -9.33 -0.17 -3.68
N ASP A 198 -9.97 0.75 -4.40
CA ASP A 198 -10.15 2.13 -3.93
C ASP A 198 -10.95 2.19 -2.62
N VAL A 199 -11.92 1.28 -2.42
CA VAL A 199 -12.66 1.15 -1.16
C VAL A 199 -11.74 0.73 -0.02
N SER A 200 -10.89 -0.28 -0.24
CA SER A 200 -9.93 -0.74 0.75
C SER A 200 -8.88 0.33 1.09
N ASN A 201 -8.38 1.08 0.09
CA ASN A 201 -7.45 2.18 0.34
C ASN A 201 -8.12 3.33 1.11
N ALA A 202 -9.37 3.69 0.78
CA ALA A 202 -10.14 4.69 1.54
C ALA A 202 -10.36 4.27 3.00
N LEU A 203 -10.59 2.98 3.24
CA LEU A 203 -10.71 2.42 4.58
C LEU A 203 -9.41 2.60 5.37
N LEU A 204 -8.24 2.33 4.77
CA LEU A 204 -6.94 2.58 5.40
C LEU A 204 -6.75 4.05 5.75
N GLU A 205 -7.07 4.97 4.82
CA GLU A 205 -6.90 6.41 5.04
C GLU A 205 -7.80 6.96 6.15
N SER A 206 -8.89 6.26 6.45
CA SER A 206 -9.78 6.54 7.59
C SER A 206 -9.28 5.97 8.93
N GLY A 207 -8.14 5.27 8.94
CA GLY A 207 -7.55 4.66 10.14
C GLY A 207 -8.11 3.27 10.49
N ASN A 208 -8.87 2.67 9.58
CA ASN A 208 -9.42 1.33 9.76
C ASN A 208 -8.51 0.26 9.14
N ILE A 209 -8.65 -0.98 9.60
CA ILE A 209 -8.00 -2.14 8.96
C ILE A 209 -8.67 -2.37 7.63
N ALA A 210 -7.89 -2.47 6.54
CA ALA A 210 -8.36 -2.95 5.26
C ALA A 210 -8.15 -4.46 5.15
N PRO A 211 -9.23 -5.24 5.15
CA PRO A 211 -9.16 -6.68 4.96
C PRO A 211 -8.65 -7.00 3.54
N VAL A 212 -7.74 -7.96 3.44
CA VAL A 212 -7.28 -8.50 2.14
C VAL A 212 -7.79 -9.92 1.98
N LEU A 213 -7.58 -10.75 3.02
CA LEU A 213 -7.95 -12.16 3.06
C LEU A 213 -8.69 -12.47 4.36
N TYR A 214 -9.91 -12.99 4.24
CA TYR A 214 -10.67 -13.54 5.36
C TYR A 214 -10.45 -15.04 5.48
N LYS A 215 -10.51 -15.55 6.71
CA LYS A 215 -10.65 -16.98 6.96
C LYS A 215 -12.09 -17.40 6.63
N ALA A 216 -12.25 -18.58 6.04
CA ALA A 216 -13.55 -19.08 5.58
C ALA A 216 -14.56 -19.17 6.73
N GLU A 217 -14.12 -19.51 7.94
CA GLU A 217 -14.93 -19.65 9.14
C GLU A 217 -15.66 -18.33 9.49
N MET A 218 -15.04 -17.17 9.23
CA MET A 218 -15.68 -15.87 9.44
C MET A 218 -16.81 -15.62 8.43
N LEU A 219 -16.59 -15.98 7.16
CA LEU A 219 -17.60 -15.82 6.11
C LEU A 219 -18.78 -16.78 6.33
N GLU A 220 -18.52 -17.99 6.79
CA GLU A 220 -19.57 -18.95 7.16
C GLU A 220 -20.44 -18.39 8.30
N LYS A 221 -19.82 -17.82 9.35
CA LYS A 221 -20.55 -17.14 10.44
C LYS A 221 -21.39 -15.97 9.92
N LEU A 222 -20.83 -15.15 9.02
CA LEU A 222 -21.56 -14.02 8.42
C LEU A 222 -22.79 -14.50 7.65
N VAL A 223 -22.64 -15.49 6.77
CA VAL A 223 -23.76 -16.05 6.00
C VAL A 223 -24.80 -16.69 6.92
N ALA A 224 -24.38 -17.39 7.98
CA ALA A 224 -25.29 -17.97 8.96
C ALA A 224 -26.07 -16.90 9.72
N ASN A 225 -25.43 -15.79 10.10
CA ASN A 225 -26.09 -14.69 10.80
C ASN A 225 -27.06 -13.92 9.89
N LEU A 226 -26.76 -13.76 8.61
CA LEU A 226 -27.68 -13.14 7.64
C LEU A 226 -28.92 -14.01 7.36
N LYS A 227 -28.86 -15.30 7.65
CA LYS A 227 -29.98 -16.25 7.52
C LYS A 227 -30.79 -16.39 8.81
N LYS A 228 -30.40 -15.74 9.90
CA LYS A 228 -31.21 -15.70 11.13
C LYS A 228 -32.27 -14.64 10.94
N ASP A 229 -33.50 -15.09 10.73
CA ASP A 229 -34.72 -14.28 10.86
C ASP A 229 -34.94 -13.83 12.31
#